data_AF-A0A969F5G3-F1
#
_entry.id   AF-A0A969F5G3-F1
#
_cell.length_a   1.000
_cell.length_b   1.000
_cell.length_c   1.000
_cell.angle_alpha   90.00
_cell.angle_beta   90.00
_cell.angle_gamma   90.00
#
_symmetry.space_group_name_H-M   'P 1'
#
loop_
_entity.id
_entity.type
_entity.pdbx_description
1 polymer ?
#
loop_
_entity_poly.entity_id
_entity_poly.type
_entity_poly.pdbx_seq_one_letter_code
_entity_poly.pdbx_strand_id
1 'polypeptide(L)'
;MRLTKQNFIIILLFMGLMVTGCKSPSEEEIEAAWESSAHADTEATAFTRWDNDDPPEVPVNCAKCHSTIGYHDFLGLDDTTPGQVDNPAPIGTTVACEACHNEIS
;
A
#
# COMPACT_ATOMS: atom_id res chain seq x y z
N MET A 1 5.93 27.71 45.57
CA MET A 1 6.28 27.99 44.16
C MET A 1 5.01 28.44 43.44
N ARG A 2 4.77 29.76 43.33
CA ARG A 2 3.54 30.30 42.69
C ARG A 2 3.83 30.48 41.21
N LEU A 3 3.25 29.64 40.34
CA LEU A 3 3.18 29.94 38.92
C LEU A 3 2.38 31.24 38.76
N THR A 4 3.03 32.29 38.27
CA THR A 4 2.36 33.54 37.91
C THR A 4 1.61 33.32 36.60
N LYS A 5 0.47 34.01 36.42
CA LYS A 5 -0.37 33.89 35.20
C LYS A 5 0.43 34.06 33.90
N GLN A 6 1.52 34.82 33.95
CA GLN A 6 2.44 35.06 32.84
C GLN A 6 3.27 33.82 32.46
N ASN A 7 3.67 33.00 33.43
CA ASN A 7 4.36 31.74 33.18
C ASN A 7 3.44 30.71 32.54
N PHE A 8 2.14 30.74 32.84
CA PHE A 8 1.14 29.85 32.24
C PHE A 8 0.90 30.17 30.76
N ILE A 9 0.88 31.46 30.41
CA ILE A 9 0.71 31.93 29.03
C ILE A 9 1.93 31.57 28.16
N ILE A 10 3.15 31.70 28.70
CA ILE A 10 4.37 31.34 28.00
C ILE A 10 4.44 29.82 27.75
N ILE A 11 4.03 28.99 28.72
CA ILE A 11 3.98 27.53 28.56
C ILE A 11 2.95 27.13 27.49
N LEU A 12 1.77 27.76 27.47
CA LEU A 12 0.75 27.50 26.44
C LEU A 12 1.20 27.93 25.03
N LEU A 13 1.92 29.04 24.91
CA LEU A 13 2.50 29.50 23.63
C LEU A 13 3.61 28.58 23.11
N PHE A 14 4.47 28.07 24.01
CA PHE A 14 5.53 27.12 23.64
C PHE A 14 5.00 25.71 23.31
N MET A 15 3.93 25.27 23.96
CA MET A 15 3.29 23.97 23.69
C MET A 15 2.50 23.97 22.37
N GLY A 16 1.99 25.13 21.93
CA GLY A 16 1.31 25.29 20.64
C GLY A 16 2.24 25.28 19.41
N LEU A 17 3.53 25.61 19.58
CA LEU A 17 4.49 25.70 18.47
C LEU A 17 5.08 24.34 18.05
N MET A 18 4.98 23.31 18.91
CA MET A 18 5.57 21.99 18.68
C MET A 18 4.67 21.02 17.89
N VAL A 19 3.38 21.33 17.69
CA VAL A 19 2.40 20.42 17.06
C VAL A 19 2.45 20.46 15.52
N THR A 20 3.08 21.49 14.94
CA THR A 20 3.06 21.75 13.49
C THR A 20 4.09 20.93 12.68
N GLY A 21 4.91 20.09 13.33
CA GLY A 21 6.06 19.42 12.69
C GLY A 21 5.80 18.02 12.12
N CYS A 22 4.65 17.39 12.38
CA CYS A 22 4.37 16.02 11.95
C CYS A 22 3.00 15.93 11.28
N LYS A 23 2.89 16.47 10.05
CA LYS A 23 1.72 16.22 9.21
C LYS A 23 2.03 15.00 8.33
N SER A 24 1.29 13.92 8.50
CA SER A 24 1.28 12.80 7.55
C SER A 24 0.68 13.24 6.21
N PRO A 25 1.04 12.59 5.10
CA PRO A 25 0.37 12.84 3.83
C PRO A 25 -1.12 12.56 3.96
N SER A 26 -1.92 13.31 3.22
CA SER A 26 -3.34 13.05 3.00
C SER A 26 -3.55 11.85 2.08
N GLU A 27 -4.75 11.30 2.08
CA GLU A 27 -5.15 10.20 1.20
C GLU A 27 -4.92 10.54 -0.28
N GLU A 28 -5.35 11.73 -0.72
CA GLU A 28 -5.14 12.23 -2.08
C GLU A 28 -3.66 12.30 -2.47
N GLU A 29 -2.77 12.71 -1.54
CA GLU A 29 -1.32 12.74 -1.79
C GLU A 29 -0.74 11.32 -1.91
N ILE A 30 -1.28 10.35 -1.18
CA ILE A 30 -0.86 8.94 -1.24
C ILE A 30 -1.34 8.28 -2.54
N GLU A 31 -2.59 8.49 -2.92
CA GLU A 31 -3.16 7.97 -4.17
C GLU A 31 -2.40 8.52 -5.38
N ALA A 32 -2.16 9.83 -5.44
CA ALA A 32 -1.39 10.43 -6.52
C ALA A 32 0.06 9.88 -6.59
N ALA A 33 0.67 9.58 -5.43
CA ALA A 33 1.98 8.95 -5.39
C ALA A 33 1.94 7.49 -5.89
N TRP A 34 0.88 6.74 -5.59
CA TRP A 34 0.68 5.39 -6.10
C TRP A 34 0.42 5.38 -7.61
N GLU A 35 -0.48 6.23 -8.10
CA GLU A 35 -0.84 6.36 -9.53
C GLU A 35 0.38 6.68 -10.41
N SER A 36 1.35 7.44 -9.87
CA SER A 36 2.60 7.77 -10.57
C SER A 36 3.72 6.75 -10.38
N SER A 37 3.47 5.65 -9.67
CA SER A 37 4.45 4.60 -9.39
C SER A 37 4.43 3.47 -10.42
N ALA A 38 5.51 2.69 -10.47
CA ALA A 38 5.59 1.49 -11.31
C ALA A 38 4.57 0.40 -10.90
N HIS A 39 4.03 0.46 -9.68
CA HIS A 39 3.03 -0.48 -9.20
C HIS A 39 1.61 -0.19 -9.70
N ALA A 40 1.35 1.01 -10.24
CA ALA A 40 0.07 1.38 -10.83
C ALA A 40 0.08 1.36 -12.37
N ASP A 41 1.24 1.17 -13.00
CA ASP A 41 1.39 1.24 -14.46
C ASP A 41 0.79 0.00 -15.15
N THR A 42 -0.49 0.07 -15.52
CA THR A 42 -1.24 -1.03 -16.17
C THR A 42 -0.66 -1.46 -17.51
N GLU A 43 0.08 -0.57 -18.18
CA GLU A 43 0.62 -0.83 -19.53
C GLU A 43 2.03 -1.45 -19.48
N ALA A 44 2.68 -1.43 -18.31
CA ALA A 44 4.00 -2.00 -18.14
C ALA A 44 4.01 -3.49 -18.45
N THR A 45 5.09 -3.98 -19.07
CA THR A 45 5.32 -5.42 -19.31
C THR A 45 5.24 -6.25 -18.03
N ALA A 46 5.50 -5.64 -16.87
CA ALA A 46 5.29 -6.25 -15.56
C ALA A 46 3.86 -6.80 -15.34
N PHE A 47 2.85 -6.24 -16.01
CA PHE A 47 1.44 -6.62 -15.88
C PHE A 47 0.80 -7.08 -17.20
N THR A 48 1.38 -6.71 -18.36
CA THR A 48 0.86 -7.09 -19.69
C THR A 48 1.58 -8.28 -20.34
N ARG A 49 2.64 -8.82 -19.70
CA ARG A 49 3.46 -9.90 -20.30
C ARG A 49 2.63 -11.12 -20.71
N TRP A 50 1.62 -11.48 -19.92
CA TRP A 50 0.86 -12.71 -20.09
C TRP A 50 -0.47 -12.53 -20.84
N ASP A 51 -0.76 -11.32 -21.33
CA ASP A 51 -2.04 -11.01 -22.01
C ASP A 51 -2.29 -11.86 -23.26
N ASN A 52 -1.22 -12.38 -23.87
CA ASN A 52 -1.29 -13.21 -25.08
C ASN A 52 -0.87 -14.68 -24.83
N ASP A 53 -0.66 -15.08 -23.58
CA ASP A 53 -0.40 -16.48 -23.22
C ASP A 53 -1.73 -17.28 -23.21
N ASP A 54 -1.65 -18.62 -23.22
CA ASP A 54 -2.82 -19.51 -23.22
C ASP A 54 -2.67 -20.60 -22.11
N PRO A 55 -3.40 -20.49 -20.99
CA PRO A 55 -4.36 -19.42 -20.66
C PRO A 55 -3.66 -18.07 -20.31
N PRO A 56 -4.37 -16.92 -20.43
CA PRO A 56 -3.81 -15.61 -20.13
C PRO A 56 -3.80 -15.36 -18.62
N GLU A 57 -2.73 -15.82 -17.96
CA GLU A 57 -2.60 -15.84 -16.51
C GLU A 57 -1.19 -15.45 -16.07
N VAL A 58 -1.07 -14.76 -14.94
CA VAL A 58 0.22 -14.53 -14.27
C VAL A 58 0.61 -15.84 -13.54
N PRO A 59 1.72 -16.50 -13.91
CA PRO A 59 2.08 -17.79 -13.34
C PRO A 59 2.50 -17.66 -11.87
N VAL A 60 2.34 -18.75 -11.12
CA VAL A 60 2.57 -18.84 -9.67
C VAL A 60 3.90 -18.22 -9.20
N ASN A 61 4.99 -18.44 -9.94
CA ASN A 61 6.32 -17.93 -9.59
C ASN A 61 6.48 -16.41 -9.79
N CYS A 62 5.52 -15.75 -10.44
CA CYS A 62 5.50 -14.32 -10.72
C CYS A 62 4.34 -13.61 -10.00
N ALA A 63 3.23 -14.31 -9.78
CA ALA A 63 1.98 -13.78 -9.25
C ALA A 63 2.13 -13.14 -7.86
N LYS A 64 3.05 -13.63 -7.03
CA LYS A 64 3.35 -13.02 -5.72
C LYS A 64 3.64 -11.51 -5.82
N CYS A 65 4.31 -11.06 -6.87
CA CYS A 65 4.78 -9.68 -7.00
C CYS A 65 4.07 -8.91 -8.13
N HIS A 66 3.59 -9.61 -9.15
CA HIS A 66 3.01 -9.01 -10.35
C HIS A 66 1.48 -9.17 -10.42
N SER A 67 0.83 -9.31 -9.27
CA SER A 67 -0.63 -9.28 -9.14
C SER A 67 -1.03 -9.03 -7.68
N THR A 68 -2.04 -8.20 -7.45
CA THR A 68 -2.67 -8.05 -6.13
C THR A 68 -3.23 -9.37 -5.62
N ILE A 69 -3.91 -10.12 -6.50
CA ILE A 69 -4.55 -11.39 -6.16
C ILE A 69 -3.48 -12.45 -5.86
N GLY A 70 -2.42 -12.50 -6.66
CA GLY A 70 -1.30 -13.41 -6.38
C GLY A 70 -0.57 -13.10 -5.07
N TYR A 71 -0.53 -11.83 -4.65
CA TYR A 71 -0.01 -11.48 -3.33
C TYR A 71 -0.99 -11.84 -2.20
N HIS A 72 -2.31 -11.71 -2.42
CA HIS A 72 -3.33 -12.17 -1.47
C HIS A 72 -3.28 -13.68 -1.24
N ASP A 73 -3.06 -14.47 -2.30
CA ASP A 73 -2.81 -15.92 -2.20
C ASP A 73 -1.54 -16.18 -1.36
N PHE A 74 -0.44 -15.48 -1.63
CA PHE A 74 0.76 -15.57 -0.78
C PHE A 74 0.50 -15.26 0.70
N LEU A 75 -0.42 -14.34 0.98
CA LEU A 75 -0.81 -13.96 2.33
C LEU A 75 -1.81 -14.94 2.97
N GLY A 76 -2.45 -15.83 2.18
CA GLY A 76 -3.53 -16.72 2.61
C GLY A 76 -4.85 -16.00 2.89
N LEU A 77 -5.10 -14.86 2.21
CA LEU A 77 -6.34 -14.07 2.35
C LEU A 77 -7.54 -14.68 1.63
N ASP A 78 -7.31 -15.63 0.74
CA ASP A 78 -8.31 -16.40 -0.03
C ASP A 78 -8.45 -17.85 0.47
N ASP A 79 -8.12 -18.08 1.76
CA ASP A 79 -8.10 -19.39 2.43
C ASP A 79 -7.04 -20.38 1.89
N THR A 80 -6.04 -19.91 1.13
CA THR A 80 -4.87 -20.70 0.71
C THR A 80 -3.78 -20.75 1.78
N THR A 81 -2.68 -21.47 1.51
CA THR A 81 -1.60 -21.66 2.50
C THR A 81 -0.73 -20.40 2.60
N PRO A 82 -0.66 -19.72 3.77
CA PRO A 82 0.18 -18.54 3.91
C PRO A 82 1.66 -18.85 3.65
N GLY A 83 2.33 -17.95 2.95
CA GLY A 83 3.74 -18.08 2.58
C GLY A 83 3.98 -18.79 1.23
N GLN A 84 2.92 -19.14 0.51
CA GLN A 84 2.97 -19.77 -0.80
C GLN A 84 1.90 -19.16 -1.72
N VAL A 85 2.21 -19.02 -3.01
CA VAL A 85 1.18 -18.80 -4.02
C VAL A 85 0.77 -20.17 -4.53
N ASP A 86 -0.49 -20.54 -4.34
CA ASP A 86 -1.03 -21.84 -4.72
C ASP A 86 -1.60 -21.85 -6.14
N ASN A 87 -2.07 -20.69 -6.63
CA ASN A 87 -2.74 -20.57 -7.92
C ASN A 87 -2.10 -19.49 -8.83
N PRO A 88 -2.13 -19.67 -10.16
CA PRO A 88 -1.86 -18.56 -11.06
C PRO A 88 -2.91 -17.45 -10.85
N ALA A 89 -2.49 -16.20 -11.01
CA ALA A 89 -3.36 -15.05 -10.81
C ALA A 89 -3.91 -14.53 -12.16
N PRO A 90 -5.13 -13.95 -12.18
CA PRO A 90 -5.67 -13.38 -13.41
C PRO A 90 -4.88 -12.15 -13.85
N ILE A 91 -4.80 -11.95 -15.17
CA ILE A 91 -4.27 -10.72 -15.78
C ILE A 91 -5.18 -9.51 -15.51
N GLY A 92 -4.74 -8.32 -15.93
CA GLY A 92 -5.51 -7.09 -15.79
C GLY A 92 -5.54 -6.52 -14.36
N THR A 93 -4.61 -6.99 -13.51
CA THR A 93 -4.40 -6.45 -12.16
C THR A 93 -3.00 -5.87 -12.02
N THR A 94 -2.86 -4.88 -11.14
CA THR A 94 -1.56 -4.33 -10.75
C THR A 94 -1.30 -4.61 -9.27
N VAL A 95 -0.41 -3.86 -8.61
CA VAL A 95 -0.24 -3.89 -7.15
C VAL A 95 -1.06 -2.74 -6.55
N ALA A 96 -2.32 -3.02 -6.24
CA ALA A 96 -3.29 -2.08 -5.69
C ALA A 96 -3.10 -1.88 -4.18
N CYS A 97 -3.82 -0.91 -3.62
CA CYS A 97 -3.73 -0.52 -2.21
C CYS A 97 -3.91 -1.72 -1.28
N GLU A 98 -4.91 -2.54 -1.55
CA GLU A 98 -5.28 -3.72 -0.77
C GLU A 98 -4.26 -4.85 -0.82
N ALA A 99 -3.32 -4.84 -1.77
CA ALA A 99 -2.20 -5.78 -1.74
C ALA A 99 -1.45 -5.65 -0.40
N CYS A 100 -1.24 -4.42 0.08
CA CYS A 100 -0.54 -4.15 1.34
C CYS A 100 -1.46 -3.66 2.47
N HIS A 101 -2.61 -3.07 2.16
CA HIS A 101 -3.57 -2.55 3.14
C HIS A 101 -4.80 -3.44 3.21
N ASN A 102 -4.64 -4.55 3.91
CA ASN A 102 -5.67 -5.57 4.11
C ASN A 102 -5.77 -5.93 5.60
N GLU A 103 -6.61 -6.89 5.92
CA GLU A 103 -6.90 -7.27 7.30
C GLU A 103 -5.75 -7.93 8.06
N ILE A 104 -4.67 -8.34 7.38
CA ILE A 104 -3.51 -9.00 8.00
C ILE A 104 -2.21 -8.20 7.94
N SER A 105 -2.23 -6.98 7.38
CA SER A 105 -1.04 -6.15 7.14
C SER A 105 -1.07 -4.83 7.91
#